data_AF-A0ABD0R2V9-F1
#
_entry.id   AF-A0ABD0R2V9-F1
#
_cell.length_a   1.000
_cell.length_b   1.000
_cell.length_c   1.000
_cell.angle_alpha   90.00
_cell.angle_beta   90.00
_cell.angle_gamma   90.00
#
_symmetry.space_group_name_H-M   'P 1'
#
loop_
_entity.id
_entity.type
_entity.pdbx_description
1 polymer ?
#
loop_
_entity_poly.entity_id
_entity_poly.type
_entity_poly.pdbx_seq_one_letter_code
_entity_poly.pdbx_strand_id
1 'polypeptide(L)' 'KEMEDYCAGLHLKRNQIVFNMVEAETEYVHQLSILVNCFLRPLRMAASSKKPPISHDDVSSIFLN' A
#
# COMPACT_ATOMS: atom_id res chain seq x y z
N LYS A 1 30.78 25.33 16.04
CA LYS A 1 31.34 23.99 15.75
C LYS A 1 30.56 22.87 16.44
N GLU A 2 30.69 22.59 17.74
CA GLU A 2 29.91 21.50 18.39
C GLU A 2 28.38 21.62 18.21
N MET A 3 27.83 22.84 18.35
CA MET A 3 26.39 23.05 18.19
C MET A 3 25.92 22.90 16.73
N GLU A 4 26.78 23.21 15.75
CA GLU A 4 26.48 23.04 14.32
C GLU A 4 26.50 21.55 13.95
N ASP A 5 27.46 20.79 14.47
CA ASP A 5 27.57 19.34 14.26
C ASP A 5 26.36 18.60 14.88
N TYR A 6 25.88 19.06 16.04
CA TYR A 6 24.65 18.53 16.66
C TYR A 6 23.40 18.79 15.81
N CYS A 7 23.22 20.03 15.33
CA CYS A 7 22.10 20.38 14.45
C CYS A 7 22.14 19.60 13.12
N ALA A 8 23.32 19.41 12.53
CA ALA A 8 23.50 18.59 11.33
C ALA A 8 23.12 17.12 11.60
N GLY A 9 23.58 16.55 12.72
CA GLY A 9 23.23 15.18 13.11
C GLY A 9 21.73 14.98 13.36
N LEU A 10 21.06 15.96 13.97
CA LEU A 10 19.60 15.92 14.18
C LEU A 10 18.84 15.99 12.85
N HIS A 11 19.31 16.83 11.93
CA HIS A 11 18.70 16.99 10.61
C HIS A 11 18.80 15.70 9.77
N LEU A 12 19.95 15.02 9.82
CA LEU A 12 20.15 13.73 9.16
C LEU A 12 19.19 12.66 9.72
N LYS A 13 19.08 12.56 11.05
CA LYS A 13 18.15 11.60 11.69
C LYS A 13 16.70 11.84 11.30
N ARG A 14 16.26 13.10 11.29
CA ARG A 14 14.91 13.46 10.87
C ARG A 14 14.65 13.05 9.43
N ASN A 15 15.59 13.38 8.54
CA ASN A 15 15.46 13.06 7.13
C ASN A 15 15.41 11.54 6.92
N GLN A 16 16.22 10.76 7.64
CA GLN A 16 16.20 9.30 7.56
C GLN A 16 14.85 8.70 7.98
N ILE A 17 14.20 9.22 9.03
CA ILE A 17 12.85 8.78 9.42
C ILE A 17 11.85 9.06 8.29
N VAL A 18 11.91 10.27 7.71
CA VAL A 18 11.02 10.64 6.60
C VAL A 18 11.27 9.75 5.37
N PHE A 19 12.53 9.48 5.02
CA PHE A 19 12.87 8.56 3.93
C PHE A 19 12.29 7.17 4.16
N ASN A 20 12.51 6.58 5.34
CA ASN A 20 11.98 5.27 5.67
C ASN A 20 10.44 5.24 5.62
N MET A 21 9.78 6.31 6.11
CA MET A 21 8.33 6.43 6.05
C MET A 21 7.83 6.46 4.60
N VAL A 22 8.48 7.25 3.73
CA VAL A 22 8.10 7.36 2.32
C VAL A 22 8.35 6.06 1.56
N GLU A 23 9.46 5.37 1.83
CA GLU A 23 9.74 4.07 1.23
C GLU A 23 8.70 3.02 1.65
N ALA A 24 8.41 2.93 2.95
CA ALA A 24 7.40 2.01 3.47
C ALA A 24 6.00 2.30 2.90
N GLU A 25 5.63 3.58 2.80
CA GLU A 25 4.35 3.98 2.18
C GLU A 25 4.30 3.62 0.69
N THR A 26 5.41 3.83 -0.02
CA THR A 26 5.52 3.46 -1.45
C THR A 26 5.33 1.96 -1.64
N GLU A 27 5.97 1.15 -0.79
CA GLU A 27 5.82 -0.31 -0.81
C GLU A 27 4.39 -0.74 -0.46
N TYR A 28 3.79 -0.14 0.58
CA TYR A 28 2.42 -0.41 0.98
C TYR A 28 1.42 -0.13 -0.16
N VAL A 29 1.52 1.03 -0.80
CA VAL A 29 0.67 1.40 -1.94
C VAL A 29 0.92 0.48 -3.14
N HIS A 30 2.16 0.05 -3.37
CA HIS A 30 2.48 -0.91 -4.41
C HIS A 30 1.80 -2.26 -4.17
N GLN A 31 1.87 -2.78 -2.95
CA GLN A 31 1.21 -4.03 -2.56
C GLN A 31 -0.32 -3.94 -2.68
N LEU A 32 -0.92 -2.81 -2.26
CA LEU A 32 -2.33 -2.53 -2.48
C LEU A 32 -2.69 -2.51 -3.97
N SER A 33 -1.85 -1.90 -4.81
CA SER A 33 -2.03 -1.89 -6.25
C SER A 33 -2.05 -3.33 -6.81
N ILE A 34 -1.17 -4.21 -6.34
CA ILE A 34 -1.18 -5.64 -6.72
C ILE A 34 -2.50 -6.29 -6.30
N LEU A 35 -2.96 -6.09 -5.05
CA LEU A 35 -4.24 -6.63 -4.58
C LEU A 35 -5.41 -6.21 -5.48
N VAL A 36 -5.47 -4.92 -5.84
CA VAL A 36 -6.55 -4.40 -6.68
C VAL A 36 -6.46 -4.92 -8.12
N ASN A 37 -5.27 -4.86 -8.72
CA ASN A 37 -5.07 -5.15 -10.13
C ASN A 37 -5.10 -6.65 -10.43
N CYS A 38 -4.45 -7.45 -9.58
CA CYS A 38 -4.24 -8.87 -9.84
C CYS A 38 -5.31 -9.77 -9.18
N PHE A 39 -6.02 -9.28 -8.16
CA PHE A 39 -7.03 -10.08 -7.45
C PHE A 39 -8.43 -9.48 -7.57
N LEU A 40 -8.65 -8.26 -7.04
CA LEU A 40 -9.99 -7.67 -6.99
C LEU A 40 -10.64 -7.54 -8.38
N ARG A 41 -9.93 -6.96 -9.36
CA ARG A 41 -10.49 -6.78 -10.71
C ARG A 41 -10.81 -8.11 -11.39
N PRO A 42 -9.89 -9.10 -11.48
CA PRO A 42 -10.21 -10.43 -12.00
C PRO A 42 -11.37 -11.11 -11.28
N LEU A 43 -11.43 -11.04 -9.94
CA LEU A 43 -12.52 -11.65 -9.16
C LEU A 43 -13.86 -10.97 -9.40
N ARG A 44 -13.90 -9.63 -9.49
CA ARG A 44 -15.10 -8.90 -9.90
C ARG A 44 -15.57 -9.31 -11.29
N MET A 45 -14.64 -9.48 -12.23
CA MET A 45 -14.99 -9.94 -13.58
C MET A 45 -15.56 -11.38 -13.54
N ALA A 46 -14.95 -12.28 -12.75
CA ALA A 46 -15.43 -13.65 -12.58
C ALA A 46 -16.83 -13.71 -11.96
N ALA A 47 -17.12 -12.83 -10.99
CA ALA A 47 -18.42 -12.68 -10.37
C ALA A 47 -19.52 -12.21 -11.35
N SER A 48 -19.15 -11.50 -12.42
CA SER A 48 -20.08 -11.09 -13.49
C SER A 48 -20.28 -12.14 -14.60
N SER A 49 -19.65 -13.32 -14.51
CA SER A 49 -19.80 -14.37 -15.52
C SER A 49 -21.19 -15.03 -15.46
N LYS A 50 -21.59 -15.72 -16.54
CA LYS A 50 -22.92 -16.38 -16.63
C LYS A 50 -23.17 -17.45 -15.56
N LYS A 51 -22.10 -18.05 -15.02
CA LYS A 51 -22.17 -19.05 -13.96
C LYS A 51 -21.00 -18.80 -13.00
N PRO A 52 -21.12 -17.79 -12.13
CA PRO A 52 -19.97 -17.27 -11.41
C PRO A 52 -19.53 -18.22 -10.29
N PRO A 53 -18.21 -18.47 -10.14
CA PRO A 53 -17.68 -19.28 -9.04
C PRO A 53 -17.67 -18.54 -7.70
N ILE A 54 -17.87 -17.23 -7.71
CA ILE A 54 -17.85 -16.33 -6.54
C ILE A 54 -18.88 -15.22 -6.76
N SER A 55 -19.63 -14.82 -5.72
CA SER A 55 -20.62 -13.75 -5.85
C SER A 55 -19.98 -12.36 -5.70
N HIS A 56 -20.72 -11.32 -6.09
CA HIS A 56 -20.28 -9.94 -5.86
C HIS A 56 -20.19 -9.57 -4.37
N ASP A 57 -21.05 -10.17 -3.53
CA ASP A 57 -21.05 -9.95 -2.09
C ASP A 57 -19.82 -10.58 -1.44
N ASP A 58 -19.42 -11.79 -1.85
CA ASP A 58 -18.21 -12.45 -1.36
C ASP A 58 -16.96 -11.61 -1.65
N VAL A 59 -16.84 -11.12 -2.89
CA VAL A 59 -15.71 -10.24 -3.28
C VAL A 59 -15.73 -8.95 -2.46
N SER A 60 -16.92 -8.36 -2.24
CA SER A 60 -17.07 -7.13 -1.46
C SER A 60 -16.67 -7.34 0.00
N SER A 61 -17.06 -8.45 0.62
CA SER A 61 -16.74 -8.75 2.02
C SER A 61 -15.24 -8.91 2.31
N ILE A 62 -14.44 -9.24 1.29
CA ILE A 62 -12.99 -9.47 1.42
C ILE A 62 -12.19 -8.19 1.11
N PHE A 63 -12.60 -7.43 0.09
CA PHE A 63 -11.79 -6.34 -0.47
C PHE A 63 -12.34 -4.93 -0.22
N LEU A 64 -13.57 -4.80 0.29
CA LEU A 64 -14.17 -3.50 0.60
C LEU A 64 -14.29 -3.36 2.12
N ASN A 65 -13.97 -2.17 2.62
CA ASN A 65 -14.15 -1.78 4.03
C ASN A 65 -15.62 -1.51 4.34
#